data_AF-A0A4U5MPQ0-F1
#
_entry.id   AF-A0A4U5MPQ0-F1
#
_cell.length_a   1.000
_cell.length_b   1.000
_cell.length_c   1.000
_cell.angle_alpha   90.00
_cell.angle_beta   90.00
_cell.angle_gamma   90.00
#
_symmetry.space_group_name_H-M   'P 1'
#
loop_
_entity.id
_entity.type
_entity.pdbx_description
1 polymer ?
#
loop_
_entity_poly.entity_id
_entity_poly.type
_entity_poly.pdbx_seq_one_letter_code
_entity_poly.pdbx_strand_id
1 'polypeptide(L)' 'MIVSTKKYGWQCIECKSCAICGTSDNDDKLLFCDDCDRGMHLYCLNPPLEKTPENAWSCHLCQKEFGPKASMSSSK' A
#
# COMPACT_ATOMS: atom_id res chain seq x y z
N MET A 1 -13.59 0.87 6.39
CA MET A 1 -13.84 2.02 5.47
C MET A 1 -13.15 3.26 6.01
N ILE A 2 -11.82 3.24 6.08
CA ILE A 2 -11.03 4.32 6.67
C ILE A 2 -9.71 4.35 5.88
N VAL A 3 -9.62 5.03 4.74
CA VAL A 3 -9.11 6.41 4.71
C VAL A 3 -9.03 6.91 3.27
N SER A 4 -10.05 7.70 2.93
CA SER A 4 -9.98 8.88 2.09
C SER A 4 -9.00 8.85 0.91
N THR A 5 -9.36 8.10 -0.13
CA THR A 5 -9.00 8.41 -1.53
C THR A 5 -9.39 9.85 -1.94
N LYS A 6 -10.14 10.56 -1.09
CA LYS A 6 -10.46 11.99 -1.25
C LYS A 6 -9.36 12.94 -0.73
N LYS A 7 -8.39 12.48 0.07
CA LYS A 7 -7.30 13.35 0.59
C LYS A 7 -6.10 13.46 -0.35
N TYR A 8 -5.90 12.49 -1.22
CA TYR A 8 -4.79 12.42 -2.16
C TYR A 8 -5.43 12.15 -3.52
N GLY A 9 -5.09 12.92 -4.55
CA GLY A 9 -5.75 12.84 -5.86
C GLY A 9 -5.84 11.38 -6.32
N TRP A 10 -7.08 10.88 -6.46
CA TRP A 10 -7.32 9.50 -6.84
C TRP A 10 -6.63 9.20 -8.16
N GLN A 11 -5.75 8.20 -8.17
CA GLN A 11 -5.13 7.68 -9.38
C GLN A 11 -5.96 6.48 -9.86
N CYS A 12 -6.18 6.41 -11.17
CA CYS A 12 -6.79 5.24 -11.79
C CYS A 12 -5.93 3.99 -11.52
N ILE A 13 -6.51 2.77 -11.60
CA ILE A 13 -5.77 1.52 -11.32
C ILE A 13 -4.53 1.40 -12.21
N GLU A 14 -4.64 1.78 -13.49
CA GLU A 14 -3.54 1.78 -14.47
C GLU A 14 -2.54 2.92 -14.25
N CYS A 15 -2.95 3.98 -13.55
CA CYS A 15 -2.15 5.16 -13.26
C CYS A 15 -1.40 5.04 -11.93
N LYS A 16 -1.62 3.94 -11.20
CA LYS A 16 -1.18 3.82 -9.82
C LYS A 16 0.33 3.58 -9.79
N SER A 17 1.03 4.52 -9.18
CA SER A 17 2.48 4.49 -9.04
C SER A 17 2.88 4.14 -7.62
N CYS A 18 4.05 3.53 -7.46
CA CYS A 18 4.63 3.26 -6.17
C CYS A 18 4.89 4.56 -5.40
N ALA A 19 4.36 4.70 -4.18
CA ALA A 19 4.58 5.87 -3.34
C ALA A 19 6.03 6.02 -2.83
N ILE A 20 6.91 5.04 -3.07
CA ILE A 20 8.29 4.99 -2.59
C ILE A 20 9.27 5.34 -3.72
N CYS A 21 9.19 4.66 -4.86
CA CYS A 21 10.06 4.92 -6.01
C CYS A 21 9.43 5.82 -7.08
N GLY A 22 8.12 6.10 -7.01
CA GLY A 22 7.41 6.95 -7.97
C GLY A 22 7.15 6.30 -9.33
N THR A 23 7.56 5.04 -9.54
CA THR A 23 7.37 4.32 -10.81
C THR A 23 6.10 3.48 -10.79
N SER A 24 5.51 3.28 -11.96
CA SER A 24 4.43 2.32 -12.20
C SER A 24 4.95 0.98 -12.79
N ASP A 25 6.26 0.81 -12.91
CA ASP A 25 6.90 -0.40 -13.41
C ASP A 25 6.82 -1.57 -12.41
N ASN A 26 6.56 -2.79 -12.89
CA ASN A 26 6.34 -4.01 -12.08
C ASN A 26 5.03 -3.94 -11.28
N ASP A 27 3.94 -3.63 -11.97
CA ASP A 27 2.59 -3.63 -11.43
C ASP A 27 2.19 -4.98 -10.82
N ASP A 28 2.74 -6.09 -11.32
CA ASP A 28 2.61 -7.43 -10.75
C ASP A 28 3.15 -7.56 -9.30
N LYS A 29 4.06 -6.67 -8.90
CA LYS A 29 4.62 -6.59 -7.54
C LYS A 29 4.12 -5.37 -6.77
N LEU A 30 3.14 -4.63 -7.30
CA LEU A 30 2.61 -3.41 -6.70
C LEU A 30 1.41 -3.74 -5.80
N LEU A 31 1.58 -3.54 -4.49
CA LEU A 31 0.52 -3.73 -3.51
C LEU A 31 -0.33 -2.49 -3.33
N PHE A 32 -1.64 -2.69 -3.19
CA PHE A 32 -2.57 -1.62 -2.85
C PHE A 32 -2.92 -1.68 -1.36
N CYS A 33 -2.76 -0.56 -0.69
CA CYS A 33 -3.18 -0.41 0.70
C CYS A 33 -4.72 -0.40 0.77
N ASP A 34 -5.31 -1.29 1.58
CA ASP A 34 -6.78 -1.37 1.72
C ASP A 34 -7.37 -0.10 2.36
N ASP A 35 -6.59 0.56 3.23
CA ASP A 35 -7.02 1.78 3.90
C ASP A 35 -6.91 3.04 3.02
N CYS A 36 -5.81 3.26 2.29
CA CYS A 36 -5.56 4.52 1.57
C CYS A 36 -5.40 4.40 0.05
N ASP A 37 -5.57 3.19 -0.48
CA ASP A 37 -5.50 2.86 -1.91
C ASP A 37 -4.15 3.18 -2.59
N ARG A 38 -3.10 3.53 -1.82
CA ARG A 38 -1.76 3.79 -2.36
C ARG A 38 -1.10 2.51 -2.84
N GLY A 39 -0.43 2.60 -3.98
CA GLY A 39 0.42 1.54 -4.52
C GLY A 39 1.80 1.57 -3.88
N MET A 40 2.33 0.44 -3.41
CA MET A 40 3.74 0.29 -3.04
C MET A 40 4.28 -1.07 -3.48
N HIS A 41 5.47 -1.10 -4.08
CA HIS A 41 6.06 -2.36 -4.48
C HIS A 41 6.49 -3.19 -3.28
N LEU A 42 6.26 -4.50 -3.35
CA LEU A 42 6.72 -5.52 -2.41
C LEU A 42 8.19 -5.32 -2.00
N TYR A 43 9.06 -5.04 -2.97
CA TYR A 43 10.50 -4.85 -2.77
C TYR A 43 10.90 -3.43 -2.33
N CYS A 44 10.02 -2.44 -2.53
CA CYS A 44 10.26 -1.08 -2.03
C CYS A 44 9.90 -0.94 -0.55
N LEU A 45 9.15 -1.88 0.01
CA LEU A 45 8.83 -1.93 1.44
C LEU A 45 10.09 -2.20 2.26
N ASN A 46 10.09 -1.74 3.51
CA ASN A 46 11.13 -2.04 4.48
C ASN A 46 10.46 -2.53 5.78
N PRO A 47 10.51 -3.84 6.10
CA PRO A 47 11.17 -4.92 5.35
C PRO A 47 10.48 -5.24 4.01
N PRO A 48 11.23 -5.72 3.00
CA PRO A 48 10.66 -6.12 1.72
C PRO A 48 9.79 -7.37 1.90
N LEU A 49 8.63 -7.39 1.24
CA LEU A 49 7.77 -8.57 1.17
C LEU A 49 8.18 -9.41 -0.04
N GLU A 50 8.33 -10.72 0.15
CA GLU A 50 8.61 -11.63 -0.97
C GLU A 50 7.34 -11.99 -1.75
N LYS A 51 6.19 -11.98 -1.06
CA LYS A 51 4.90 -12.37 -1.62
C LYS A 51 3.79 -11.40 -1.21
N THR A 52 2.80 -11.28 -2.08
CA THR A 52 1.54 -10.59 -1.80
C THR A 52 0.87 -11.24 -0.58
N PRO A 53 0.49 -10.47 0.46
CA PRO A 53 -0.21 -11.02 1.61
C PRO A 53 -1.58 -11.55 1.19
N GLU A 54 -1.97 -12.68 1.77
CA GLU A 54 -3.27 -13.32 1.50
C GLU A 54 -4.46 -12.57 2.13
N ASN A 55 -4.17 -11.66 3.07
CA ASN A 55 -5.16 -10.89 3.83
C ASN A 55 -5.03 -9.38 3.56
N ALA A 56 -5.97 -8.61 4.10
CA ALA A 56 -5.94 -7.15 4.03
C ALA A 56 -4.60 -6.59 4.55
N TRP A 57 -3.98 -5.73 3.74
CA TRP A 57 -2.70 -5.12 4.02
C TRP A 57 -2.79 -3.61 4.04
N SER A 58 -2.11 -3.03 5.03
CA SER A 58 -2.03 -1.58 5.18
C SER A 58 -0.59 -1.10 5.13
N CYS A 59 -0.41 0.00 4.40
CA CYS A 59 0.88 0.65 4.29
C CYS A 59 1.41 1.16 5.63
N HIS A 60 2.73 1.32 5.74
CA HIS A 60 3.38 1.89 6.92
C HIS A 60 2.83 3.28 7.31
N LEU A 61 2.30 4.05 6.34
CA LEU A 61 1.67 5.34 6.59
C LEU A 61 0.33 5.17 7.31
N CYS A 62 -0.53 4.27 6.82
CA CYS A 62 -1.78 3.95 7.51
C CYS A 62 -1.53 3.28 8.86
N GLN A 63 -0.51 2.44 8.99
CA GLN A 63 -0.10 1.90 10.27
C GLN A 63 0.37 2.98 11.24
N LYS A 64 1.09 3.99 10.77
CA LYS A 64 1.52 5.14 11.60
C LYS A 64 0.35 6.04 12.01
N GLU A 65 -0.60 6.27 11.11
CA GLU A 65 -1.74 7.15 11.33
C GLU A 65 -2.87 6.48 12.13
N PHE A 66 -3.15 5.19 11.89
CA PHE A 66 -4.28 4.45 12.45
C PHE A 66 -3.88 3.36 13.45
N GLY A 67 -2.59 3.02 13.54
CA GLY A 67 -2.05 2.05 14.51
C GLY A 67 -2.79 0.71 14.47
N PRO A 68 -3.37 0.24 15.59
CA PRO A 68 -4.10 -1.03 15.66
C PRO A 68 -5.42 -1.05 14.87
N LYS A 69 -5.86 0.10 14.33
CA LYS A 69 -7.04 0.18 13.46
C LYS A 69 -6.71 -0.05 11.98
N ALA A 70 -5.43 -0.02 11.61
CA ALA A 70 -5.01 -0.36 10.24
C ALA A 70 -5.13 -1.86 10.00
N SER A 71 -5.54 -2.26 8.79
CA SER A 71 -5.56 -3.66 8.38
C SER A 71 -4.19 -4.31 8.58
N MET A 72 -4.19 -5.54 9.10
CA MET A 72 -3.04 -6.20 9.74
C MET A 72 -1.69 -5.92 9.05
N SER A 73 -0.71 -5.49 9.86
CA SER A 73 0.69 -5.55 9.45
C SER A 73 1.08 -7.01 9.28
N SER A 74 1.18 -7.48 8.04
CA SER A 74 1.86 -8.75 7.76
C SER A 74 3.34 -8.52 8.02
N SER A 75 3.73 -8.58 9.29
CA SER A 75 5.10 -8.69 9.75
C SER A 75 5.23 -10.08 10.35
N LYS A 76 5.93 -10.96 9.65
CA LYS A 76 6.66 -12.03 10.31
C LYS A 76 8.06 -12.06 9.75
#